data_AF-A0A077HKE0-F1
#
_entry.id   AF-A0A077HKE0-F1
#
_cell.length_a   1.000
_cell.length_b   1.000
_cell.length_c   1.000
_cell.angle_alpha   90.00
_cell.angle_beta   90.00
_cell.angle_gamma   90.00
#
_symmetry.space_group_name_H-M   'P 1'
#
loop_
_entity.id
_entity.type
_entity.pdbx_description
1 polymer ?
#
loop_
_entity_poly.entity_id
_entity_poly.type
_entity_poly.pdbx_seq_one_letter_code
_entity_poly.pdbx_strand_id
1 'polypeptide(L)'
;MVTSTQWVEQDSGSVVKSAEVAEAEDAPVVVDSNGDLFVTGNVEAWSTEQARNGRPAPANEDPDNLYYVLVFNSPVTITANKAGSQVAQESPFARLGSVQHWDFGTSDHTNGWDEYVGKRVRLRVSPDHFSYSSDMSLPFGSQLMLKDNAEVDIEVLN
;
A
#
# COMPACT_ATOMS: atom_id res chain seq x y z
N MET A 1 -40.44 33.67 48.46
CA MET A 1 -41.43 32.56 48.49
C MET A 1 -41.14 31.62 47.32
N VAL A 2 -41.64 30.38 47.32
CA VAL A 2 -41.22 29.30 46.40
C VAL A 2 -42.45 28.67 45.73
N THR A 3 -42.36 28.34 44.43
CA THR A 3 -43.13 27.34 43.61
C THR A 3 -42.77 27.63 42.14
N SER A 4 -42.19 26.77 41.27
CA SER A 4 -41.95 25.31 41.18
C SER A 4 -43.04 24.47 40.47
N THR A 5 -42.66 23.29 39.93
CA THR A 5 -43.43 22.32 39.08
C THR A 5 -43.37 22.63 37.57
N GLN A 6 -42.66 21.95 36.65
CA GLN A 6 -42.34 20.52 36.35
C GLN A 6 -43.46 19.80 35.56
N TRP A 7 -43.22 19.05 34.47
CA TRP A 7 -41.98 18.63 33.74
C TRP A 7 -42.04 19.14 32.26
N VAL A 8 -41.56 18.57 31.14
CA VAL A 8 -40.81 17.35 30.67
C VAL A 8 -40.07 17.75 29.34
N GLU A 9 -39.33 16.97 28.52
CA GLU A 9 -39.05 15.52 28.40
C GLU A 9 -37.56 15.19 28.04
N GLN A 10 -37.25 14.31 27.06
CA GLN A 10 -35.98 13.54 26.99
C GLN A 10 -35.56 12.98 25.59
N ASP A 11 -34.27 12.59 25.46
CA ASP A 11 -33.60 11.68 24.49
C ASP A 11 -33.02 12.18 23.13
N SER A 12 -31.97 11.47 22.68
CA SER A 12 -31.30 11.43 21.37
C SER A 12 -30.64 12.72 20.85
N GLY A 13 -29.46 12.70 20.24
CA GLY A 13 -28.60 11.56 19.86
C GLY A 13 -27.72 12.02 18.68
N SER A 14 -26.44 11.63 18.63
CA SER A 14 -25.49 12.24 17.68
C SER A 14 -25.83 11.92 16.22
N VAL A 15 -26.27 12.93 15.46
CA VAL A 15 -26.61 12.81 14.04
C VAL A 15 -25.48 13.30 13.11
N VAL A 16 -24.26 12.83 13.35
CA VAL A 16 -23.20 12.77 12.33
C VAL A 16 -23.35 11.49 11.49
N LYS A 17 -24.52 11.32 10.87
CA LYS A 17 -24.90 10.08 10.20
C LYS A 17 -24.50 10.07 8.72
N SER A 18 -23.60 9.14 8.38
CA SER A 18 -23.43 8.57 7.03
C SER A 18 -23.16 9.56 5.89
N ALA A 19 -21.97 10.17 5.90
CA ALA A 19 -21.28 10.62 4.68
C ALA A 19 -19.93 9.88 4.55
N GLU A 20 -19.08 10.02 5.56
CA GLU A 20 -17.69 9.52 5.61
C GLU A 20 -17.53 8.00 5.40
N VAL A 21 -18.56 7.20 5.68
CA VAL A 21 -18.51 5.73 5.53
C VAL A 21 -18.62 5.29 4.06
N ALA A 22 -19.22 6.09 3.18
CA ALA A 22 -19.50 5.69 1.80
C ALA A 22 -18.30 5.86 0.84
N GLU A 23 -17.34 6.72 1.18
CA GLU A 23 -16.08 6.87 0.41
C GLU A 23 -14.96 5.95 0.95
N ALA A 24 -15.13 5.38 2.14
CA ALA A 24 -14.13 4.52 2.78
C ALA A 24 -14.02 3.11 2.18
N GLU A 25 -15.04 2.59 1.50
CA GLU A 25 -15.07 1.18 1.05
C GLU A 25 -14.26 0.90 -0.24
N ASP A 26 -13.98 1.91 -1.07
CA ASP A 26 -13.00 1.82 -2.18
C ASP A 26 -11.79 2.76 -1.95
N ALA A 27 -11.58 3.21 -0.71
CA ALA A 27 -10.38 3.96 -0.36
C ALA A 27 -9.14 3.04 -0.52
N PRO A 28 -8.13 3.43 -1.32
CA PRO A 28 -6.96 2.58 -1.58
C PRO A 28 -6.07 2.36 -0.35
N VAL A 29 -6.22 3.16 0.71
CA VAL A 29 -5.64 2.91 2.05
C VAL A 29 -6.68 3.27 3.12
N VAL A 30 -6.89 2.37 4.09
CA VAL A 30 -7.65 2.59 5.33
C VAL A 30 -6.81 2.11 6.52
N VAL A 31 -6.91 2.78 7.68
CA VAL A 31 -6.25 2.35 8.92
C VAL A 31 -7.27 1.68 9.82
N ASP A 32 -6.93 0.51 10.38
CA ASP A 32 -7.80 -0.22 11.30
C ASP A 32 -7.69 0.27 12.76
N SER A 33 -8.53 -0.28 13.66
CA SER A 33 -8.54 0.10 15.09
C SER A 33 -7.28 -0.30 15.87
N ASN A 34 -6.40 -1.11 15.29
CA ASN A 34 -5.15 -1.59 15.87
C ASN A 34 -3.94 -0.81 15.32
N GLY A 35 -4.12 -0.09 14.21
CA GLY A 35 -3.08 0.65 13.48
C GLY A 35 -2.56 -0.05 12.23
N ASP A 36 -3.14 -1.19 11.85
CA ASP A 36 -2.78 -1.89 10.60
C ASP A 36 -3.33 -1.13 9.39
N LEU A 37 -2.62 -1.20 8.27
CA LEU A 37 -3.06 -0.65 6.99
C LEU A 37 -3.81 -1.72 6.20
N PHE A 38 -5.07 -1.43 5.85
CA PHE A 38 -5.75 -2.07 4.74
C PHE A 38 -5.39 -1.32 3.45
N VAL A 39 -4.67 -1.97 2.54
CA VAL A 39 -4.19 -1.39 1.28
C VAL A 39 -4.80 -2.13 0.10
N THR A 40 -5.49 -1.41 -0.79
CA THR A 40 -6.29 -1.99 -1.87
C THR A 40 -5.76 -1.58 -3.24
N GLY A 41 -5.60 -2.55 -4.14
CA GLY A 41 -5.11 -2.31 -5.50
C GLY A 41 -5.16 -3.56 -6.39
N ASN A 42 -4.58 -3.46 -7.58
CA ASN A 42 -4.43 -4.58 -8.50
C ASN A 42 -2.98 -5.09 -8.44
N VAL A 43 -2.77 -6.41 -8.37
CA VAL A 43 -1.42 -6.97 -8.44
C VAL A 43 -1.01 -7.07 -9.91
N GLU A 44 0.07 -6.40 -10.28
CA GLU A 44 0.65 -6.43 -11.61
C GLU A 44 2.10 -6.95 -11.56
N ALA A 45 2.56 -7.53 -12.66
CA ALA A 45 3.95 -7.91 -12.86
C ALA A 45 4.54 -7.06 -13.99
N TRP A 46 5.59 -6.30 -13.67
CA TRP A 46 6.21 -5.32 -14.57
C TRP A 46 7.64 -5.73 -14.92
N SER A 47 8.07 -5.48 -16.16
CA SER A 47 9.48 -5.59 -16.55
C SER A 47 10.33 -4.41 -16.03
N THR A 48 11.65 -4.49 -16.17
CA THR A 48 12.56 -3.35 -15.96
C THR A 48 12.10 -2.11 -16.74
N GLU A 49 11.73 -2.22 -18.01
CA GLU A 49 11.32 -1.08 -18.84
C GLU A 49 10.06 -0.37 -18.28
N GLN A 50 9.05 -1.15 -17.86
CA GLN A 50 7.85 -0.62 -17.22
C GLN A 50 8.17 0.04 -15.88
N ALA A 51 8.97 -0.61 -15.04
CA ALA A 51 9.42 -0.09 -13.74
C ALA A 51 10.24 1.21 -13.86
N ARG A 52 10.99 1.40 -14.96
CA ARG A 52 11.70 2.64 -15.28
C ARG A 52 10.80 3.77 -15.78
N ASN A 53 9.62 3.48 -16.33
CA ASN A 53 8.72 4.45 -16.97
C ASN A 53 9.48 5.39 -17.93
N GLY A 54 10.14 4.80 -18.94
CA GLY A 54 10.88 5.53 -19.97
C GLY A 54 12.25 6.08 -19.56
N ARG A 55 12.71 5.86 -18.33
CA ARG A 55 14.09 6.19 -17.91
C ARG A 55 15.07 5.11 -18.42
N PRO A 56 16.34 5.45 -18.71
CA PRO A 56 17.36 4.44 -19.02
C PRO A 56 17.51 3.41 -17.89
N ALA A 57 17.70 2.13 -18.23
CA ALA A 57 18.00 1.09 -17.25
C ALA A 57 19.29 1.42 -16.47
N PRO A 58 19.32 1.28 -15.13
CA PRO A 58 20.52 1.54 -14.34
C PRO A 58 21.52 0.40 -14.54
N ALA A 59 22.83 0.71 -14.64
CA ALA A 59 23.91 -0.28 -14.58
C ALA A 59 23.82 -1.51 -15.52
N ASN A 60 23.09 -1.41 -16.64
CA ASN A 60 22.72 -2.54 -17.53
C ASN A 60 21.85 -3.61 -16.85
N GLU A 61 20.95 -3.20 -15.94
CA GLU A 61 19.94 -4.05 -15.31
C GLU A 61 19.15 -4.86 -16.35
N ASP A 62 19.00 -6.16 -16.08
CA ASP A 62 18.50 -7.15 -17.04
C ASP A 62 17.05 -6.82 -17.47
N PRO A 63 16.74 -6.81 -18.79
CA PRO A 63 15.37 -6.59 -19.27
C PRO A 63 14.38 -7.66 -18.82
N ASP A 64 14.84 -8.89 -18.55
CA ASP A 64 14.00 -10.03 -18.14
C ASP A 64 13.65 -10.02 -16.64
N ASN A 65 14.16 -9.06 -15.85
CA ASN A 65 13.74 -8.88 -14.45
C ASN A 65 12.24 -8.60 -14.36
N LEU A 66 11.61 -9.22 -13.36
CA LEU A 66 10.18 -9.12 -13.09
C LEU A 66 9.93 -8.54 -11.70
N TYR A 67 9.10 -7.50 -11.62
CA TYR A 67 8.76 -6.83 -10.36
C TYR A 67 7.26 -6.93 -10.10
N TYR A 68 6.89 -7.52 -8.96
CA TYR A 68 5.50 -7.60 -8.52
C TYR A 68 5.14 -6.30 -7.79
N VAL A 69 4.04 -5.66 -8.19
CA VAL A 69 3.58 -4.38 -7.63
C VAL A 69 2.08 -4.40 -7.33
N LEU A 70 1.67 -3.72 -6.27
CA LEU A 70 0.27 -3.40 -5.99
C LEU A 70 -0.02 -2.00 -6.54
N VAL A 71 -0.72 -1.91 -7.66
CA VAL A 71 -1.10 -0.65 -8.31
C VAL A 71 -2.40 -0.14 -7.70
N PHE A 72 -2.40 1.10 -7.21
CA PHE A 72 -3.57 1.70 -6.55
C PHE A 72 -4.52 2.35 -7.57
N ASN A 73 -5.81 2.49 -7.23
CA ASN A 73 -6.79 3.20 -8.06
C ASN A 73 -6.39 4.68 -8.30
N SER A 74 -5.69 5.27 -7.34
CA SER A 74 -5.13 6.63 -7.36
C SER A 74 -3.90 6.68 -6.46
N PRO A 75 -2.98 7.64 -6.64
CA PRO A 75 -1.82 7.79 -5.76
C PRO A 75 -2.23 8.06 -4.30
N VAL A 76 -1.50 7.45 -3.37
CA VAL A 76 -1.81 7.51 -1.92
C VAL A 76 -0.62 8.04 -1.14
N THR A 77 -0.88 8.83 -0.10
CA THR A 77 0.16 9.21 0.87
C THR A 77 0.23 8.16 1.97
N ILE A 78 1.32 7.38 2.00
CA ILE A 78 1.62 6.43 3.08
C ILE A 78 2.78 6.99 3.90
N THR A 79 2.74 6.80 5.22
CA THR A 79 3.87 7.06 6.11
C THR A 79 4.63 5.77 6.33
N ALA A 80 5.91 5.73 5.94
CA ALA A 80 6.74 4.54 6.07
C ALA A 80 8.22 4.88 6.33
N ASN A 81 8.96 3.87 6.76
CA ASN A 81 10.37 3.98 7.12
C ASN A 81 11.25 4.30 5.89
N LYS A 82 12.01 5.39 5.95
CA LYS A 82 12.92 5.86 4.90
C LYS A 82 14.27 6.24 5.53
N ALA A 83 15.32 5.46 5.23
CA ALA A 83 16.66 5.65 5.80
C ALA A 83 16.70 5.84 7.34
N GLY A 84 15.83 5.13 8.08
CA GLY A 84 15.74 5.21 9.54
C GLY A 84 14.88 6.34 10.11
N SER A 85 14.17 7.09 9.27
CA SER A 85 13.15 8.08 9.68
C SER A 85 11.79 7.75 9.09
N GLN A 86 10.70 8.04 9.78
CA GLN A 86 9.35 7.93 9.21
C GLN A 86 9.08 9.11 8.26
N VAL A 87 8.61 8.82 7.04
CA VAL A 87 8.33 9.83 6.00
C VAL A 87 6.99 9.54 5.34
N ALA A 88 6.13 10.56 5.27
CA ALA A 88 4.92 10.54 4.45
C ALA A 88 5.26 10.89 3.00
N GLN A 89 4.87 10.06 2.03
CA GLN A 89 5.12 10.30 0.61
C GLN A 89 3.97 9.78 -0.28
N GLU A 90 3.59 10.54 -1.29
CA GLU A 90 2.66 10.08 -2.32
C GLU A 90 3.29 8.97 -3.17
N SER A 91 2.54 7.89 -3.39
CA SER A 91 2.98 6.65 -4.03
C SER A 91 1.84 6.11 -4.93
N PRO A 92 2.05 5.86 -6.23
CA PRO A 92 1.04 5.28 -7.13
C PRO A 92 0.94 3.75 -7.05
N PHE A 93 1.92 3.09 -6.44
CA PHE A 93 1.96 1.65 -6.19
C PHE A 93 2.88 1.34 -4.99
N ALA A 94 2.84 0.09 -4.51
CA ALA A 94 3.88 -0.50 -3.68
C ALA A 94 4.58 -1.65 -4.42
N ARG A 95 5.91 -1.78 -4.34
CA ARG A 95 6.61 -3.01 -4.72
C ARG A 95 6.33 -4.10 -3.68
N LEU A 96 5.99 -5.29 -4.14
CA LEU A 96 5.61 -6.45 -3.33
C LEU A 96 6.69 -7.53 -3.29
N GLY A 97 7.42 -7.69 -4.40
CA GLY A 97 8.42 -8.73 -4.61
C GLY A 97 9.11 -8.56 -5.96
N SER A 98 9.94 -9.54 -6.35
CA SER A 98 10.57 -9.59 -7.69
C SER A 98 11.38 -10.86 -7.95
N VAL A 99 11.53 -11.21 -9.22
CA VAL A 99 12.66 -12.00 -9.72
C VAL A 99 13.68 -11.04 -10.35
N GLN A 100 14.95 -11.12 -9.94
CA GLN A 100 16.02 -10.28 -10.49
C GLN A 100 17.23 -11.13 -10.89
N HIS A 101 17.71 -10.96 -12.12
CA HIS A 101 18.86 -11.60 -12.74
C HIS A 101 20.05 -10.64 -12.82
N TRP A 102 21.27 -11.18 -12.73
CA TRP A 102 22.53 -10.46 -12.94
C TRP A 102 23.67 -11.44 -13.21
N ASP A 103 24.85 -10.95 -13.65
CA ASP A 103 26.06 -11.70 -14.04
C ASP A 103 26.51 -12.84 -13.07
N PHE A 104 26.06 -12.83 -11.82
CA PHE A 104 26.48 -13.76 -10.77
C PHE A 104 25.34 -14.60 -10.19
N GLY A 105 24.10 -14.50 -10.70
CA GLY A 105 22.98 -15.33 -10.24
C GLY A 105 21.60 -14.72 -10.43
N THR A 106 20.70 -15.07 -9.51
CA THR A 106 19.30 -14.61 -9.52
C THR A 106 18.79 -14.55 -8.08
N SER A 107 18.09 -13.47 -7.71
CA SER A 107 17.26 -13.41 -6.50
C SER A 107 15.83 -13.70 -6.91
N ASP A 108 15.18 -14.60 -6.20
CA ASP A 108 13.74 -14.83 -6.30
C ASP A 108 13.10 -14.44 -4.97
N HIS A 109 12.44 -13.28 -4.97
CA HIS A 109 11.56 -12.80 -3.91
C HIS A 109 10.13 -12.69 -4.46
N THR A 110 9.67 -13.70 -5.20
CA THR A 110 8.30 -13.77 -5.71
C THR A 110 7.28 -13.85 -4.58
N ASN A 111 7.62 -14.55 -3.48
CA ASN A 111 6.83 -14.59 -2.24
C ASN A 111 5.34 -14.95 -2.42
N GLY A 112 4.99 -15.67 -3.49
CA GLY A 112 3.62 -16.04 -3.85
C GLY A 112 2.80 -14.95 -4.57
N TRP A 113 3.40 -13.80 -4.90
CA TRP A 113 2.71 -12.70 -5.59
C TRP A 113 2.33 -13.03 -7.04
N ASP A 114 2.99 -14.01 -7.66
CA ASP A 114 2.65 -14.56 -8.96
C ASP A 114 1.23 -15.15 -9.01
N GLU A 115 0.77 -15.80 -7.92
CA GLU A 115 -0.59 -16.30 -7.81
C GLU A 115 -1.65 -15.19 -7.87
N TYR A 116 -1.29 -13.93 -7.61
CA TYR A 116 -2.23 -12.80 -7.53
C TYR A 116 -2.22 -11.89 -8.76
N VAL A 117 -1.28 -12.07 -9.71
CA VAL A 117 -1.16 -11.19 -10.89
C VAL A 117 -2.48 -11.14 -11.69
N GLY A 118 -2.92 -9.92 -11.99
CA GLY A 118 -4.19 -9.65 -12.68
C GLY A 118 -5.43 -9.66 -11.77
N LYS A 119 -5.29 -9.92 -10.47
CA LYS A 119 -6.39 -9.84 -9.49
C LYS A 119 -6.37 -8.49 -8.76
N ARG A 120 -7.55 -8.04 -8.34
CA ARG A 120 -7.69 -7.00 -7.32
C ARG A 120 -7.58 -7.64 -5.94
N VAL A 121 -6.80 -7.04 -5.04
CA VAL A 121 -6.61 -7.53 -3.67
C VAL A 121 -6.72 -6.39 -2.65
N ARG A 122 -7.13 -6.74 -1.44
CA ARG A 122 -6.95 -5.95 -0.23
C ARG A 122 -5.92 -6.67 0.65
N LEU A 123 -4.82 -6.00 0.95
CA LEU A 123 -3.80 -6.44 1.90
C LEU A 123 -4.11 -5.86 3.27
N ARG A 124 -3.94 -6.65 4.34
CA ARG A 124 -3.83 -6.12 5.71
C ARG A 124 -2.40 -6.30 6.19
N VAL A 125 -1.75 -5.20 6.58
CA VAL A 125 -0.32 -5.19 6.90
C VAL A 125 0.02 -4.08 7.90
N SER A 126 0.86 -4.39 8.89
CA SER A 126 1.36 -3.37 9.82
C SER A 126 2.23 -2.34 9.08
N PRO A 127 2.09 -1.02 9.35
CA PRO A 127 2.81 0.04 8.65
C PRO A 127 4.35 -0.09 8.75
N ASP A 128 4.87 -0.75 9.80
CA ASP A 128 6.31 -0.98 9.93
C ASP A 128 6.86 -2.03 8.95
N HIS A 129 6.02 -2.80 8.25
CA HIS A 129 6.45 -3.65 7.14
C HIS A 129 6.61 -2.91 5.81
N PHE A 130 6.16 -1.66 5.71
CA PHE A 130 6.47 -0.79 4.58
C PHE A 130 7.77 0.00 4.80
N SER A 131 8.41 0.35 3.69
CA SER A 131 9.54 1.27 3.65
C SER A 131 9.65 1.98 2.30
N TYR A 132 10.39 3.09 2.26
CA TYR A 132 10.75 3.78 1.02
C TYR A 132 12.21 3.50 0.68
N SER A 133 12.48 3.16 -0.59
CA SER A 133 13.85 3.10 -1.09
C SER A 133 14.58 4.43 -0.88
N SER A 134 15.78 4.35 -0.31
CA SER A 134 16.74 5.46 -0.26
C SER A 134 17.63 5.55 -1.51
N ASP A 135 17.59 4.54 -2.39
CA ASP A 135 18.42 4.49 -3.60
C ASP A 135 17.61 4.99 -4.82
N MET A 136 18.16 6.02 -5.49
CA MET A 136 17.55 6.64 -6.68
C MET A 136 17.99 5.96 -7.99
N SER A 137 19.00 5.09 -7.96
CA SER A 137 19.52 4.39 -9.13
C SER A 137 18.58 3.25 -9.55
N LEU A 138 18.11 2.46 -8.57
CA LEU A 138 17.14 1.36 -8.70
C LEU A 138 15.97 1.69 -9.65
N PRO A 139 15.35 0.69 -10.29
CA PRO A 139 14.40 0.90 -11.38
C PRO A 139 13.29 1.89 -11.01
N PHE A 140 12.67 1.68 -9.84
CA PHE A 140 11.62 2.54 -9.28
C PHE A 140 12.12 3.83 -8.61
N GLY A 141 13.40 3.94 -8.28
CA GLY A 141 13.91 4.99 -7.39
C GLY A 141 13.27 4.93 -5.99
N SER A 142 12.84 6.08 -5.47
CA SER A 142 12.35 6.25 -4.07
C SER A 142 10.91 5.80 -3.80
N GLN A 143 10.46 4.70 -4.41
CA GLN A 143 9.09 4.22 -4.24
C GLN A 143 8.90 3.39 -2.97
N LEU A 144 7.62 3.20 -2.62
CA LEU A 144 7.15 2.36 -1.53
C LEU A 144 7.43 0.88 -1.84
N MET A 145 7.92 0.15 -0.85
CA MET A 145 8.12 -1.29 -0.90
C MET A 145 7.67 -1.96 0.38
N LEU A 146 7.01 -3.10 0.23
CA LEU A 146 6.84 -4.11 1.26
C LEU A 146 8.20 -4.78 1.52
N LYS A 147 8.51 -5.11 2.79
CA LYS A 147 9.68 -5.90 3.14
C LYS A 147 9.46 -7.37 2.80
N ASP A 148 10.49 -8.08 2.34
CA ASP A 148 10.39 -9.50 1.95
C ASP A 148 9.95 -10.44 3.09
N ASN A 149 10.10 -10.00 4.35
CA ASN A 149 9.67 -10.72 5.56
C ASN A 149 8.35 -10.19 6.18
N ALA A 150 7.50 -9.54 5.39
CA ALA A 150 6.24 -9.01 5.87
C ALA A 150 5.19 -10.10 6.13
N GLU A 151 4.55 -10.04 7.30
CA GLU A 151 3.31 -10.76 7.57
C GLU A 151 2.14 -9.94 6.99
N VAL A 152 1.33 -10.56 6.14
CA VAL A 152 0.24 -9.91 5.38
C VAL A 152 -0.96 -10.84 5.26
N ASP A 153 -2.14 -10.41 5.70
CA ASP A 153 -3.40 -11.08 5.31
C ASP A 153 -3.80 -10.61 3.91
N ILE A 154 -4.15 -11.52 3.01
CA ILE A 154 -4.53 -11.21 1.62
C ILE A 154 -5.98 -11.61 1.36
N GLU A 155 -6.79 -10.66 0.91
CA GLU A 155 -8.17 -10.86 0.45
C GLU A 155 -8.27 -10.57 -1.05
N VAL A 156 -8.76 -11.54 -1.84
CA VAL A 156 -9.03 -11.32 -3.27
C VAL A 156 -10.42 -10.69 -3.43
N LEU A 157 -10.49 -9.55 -4.10
CA LEU A 157 -11.73 -8.85 -4.40
C LEU A 157 -12.28 -9.29 -5.77
N ASN A 158 -13.61 -9.32 -5.91
CA ASN A 158 -14.34 -9.79 -7.11
C ASN A 158 -15.10 -8.63 -7.77
#